data_AF-A0A194R5R8-F1
#
_entry.id   AF-A0A194R5R8-F1
#
_cell.length_a   1.000
_cell.length_b   1.000
_cell.length_c   1.000
_cell.angle_alpha   90.00
_cell.angle_beta   90.00
_cell.angle_gamma   90.00
#
_symmetry.space_group_name_H-M   'P 1'
#
loop_
_entity.id
_entity.type
_entity.pdbx_description
1 polymer ?
#
loop_
_entity_poly.entity_id
_entity_poly.type
_entity_poly.pdbx_seq_one_letter_code
_entity_poly.pdbx_strand_id
1 'polypeptide(L)'
;MFQNLNSSAYHPKCNTCGQDLFRRIPCPEGKLCIDEDTPWNVIKTNQFTYVIQNTGQPRFWYISMVSCYLDEVTCSWHHYTGAPSADNKTLTHIPQDIQTQRHPVTKLFTCSLLLEFIALCFNVLHTAKFAIDGIGFEGLAVAGDIIDIMSRTLFMLLLLLLAKGWAVTRLELTYKPLVFGVWLAYGIVNILLYVWNTTEVDIIEEIDEYQTWPGWLVLTLRVAIMVWFILELRNTMIYEHNITKLNFLLHFGASSLVWFVYLPIIALIALQISPLWRFKFLLGITYSADCLAYCVMAHLLWPTRSEQYLLLTSSDFTANVEELDEFDESPHVVHSDTIALTTAESINADDEDVIFTRPLKNGATFSNHLG
;
A
#
# COMPACT_ATOMS: atom_id res chain seq x y z
N MET A 1 -11.39 1.71 -22.21
CA MET A 1 -10.54 0.57 -22.60
C MET A 1 -11.07 -0.13 -23.86
N PHE A 2 -12.27 -0.73 -23.85
CA PHE A 2 -12.79 -1.54 -24.97
C PHE A 2 -13.10 -0.80 -26.29
N GLN A 3 -13.32 0.52 -26.26
CA GLN A 3 -13.51 1.30 -27.50
C GLN A 3 -12.21 1.39 -28.34
N ASN A 4 -11.05 1.46 -27.69
CA ASN A 4 -9.75 1.47 -28.38
C ASN A 4 -9.36 0.08 -28.86
N LEU A 5 -9.92 -0.98 -28.27
CA LEU A 5 -9.67 -2.36 -28.69
C LEU A 5 -10.31 -2.66 -30.05
N ASN A 6 -11.49 -2.11 -30.34
CA ASN A 6 -12.15 -2.29 -31.63
C ASN A 6 -11.33 -1.75 -32.81
N SER A 7 -10.57 -0.66 -32.61
CA SER A 7 -9.74 -0.07 -33.68
C SER A 7 -8.34 -0.68 -33.77
N SER A 8 -7.80 -1.20 -32.67
CA SER A 8 -6.41 -1.68 -32.60
C SER A 8 -6.26 -3.19 -32.76
N ALA A 9 -7.22 -3.99 -32.29
CA ALA A 9 -7.09 -5.44 -32.26
C ALA A 9 -7.77 -6.12 -33.46
N TYR A 10 -7.13 -7.16 -33.98
CA TYR A 10 -7.60 -7.94 -35.12
C TYR A 10 -8.82 -8.78 -34.75
N HIS A 11 -9.88 -8.72 -35.55
CA HIS A 11 -10.99 -9.65 -35.53
C HIS A 11 -11.46 -9.92 -36.96
N PRO A 12 -11.65 -11.18 -37.38
CA PRO A 12 -11.91 -11.54 -38.78
C PRO A 12 -13.14 -10.86 -39.38
N LYS A 13 -14.16 -10.52 -38.56
CA LYS A 13 -15.39 -9.86 -39.01
C LYS A 13 -15.47 -8.36 -38.69
N CYS A 14 -14.85 -7.92 -37.61
CA CYS A 14 -15.06 -6.57 -37.06
C CYS A 14 -13.87 -5.64 -37.32
N ASN A 15 -12.65 -6.18 -37.46
CA ASN A 15 -11.45 -5.40 -37.74
C ASN A 15 -10.34 -6.27 -38.35
N THR A 16 -10.29 -6.38 -39.68
CA THR A 16 -9.31 -7.24 -40.37
C THR A 16 -7.90 -6.66 -40.45
N CYS A 17 -7.71 -5.38 -40.10
CA CYS A 17 -6.42 -4.68 -40.17
C CYS A 17 -5.77 -4.47 -38.79
N GLY A 18 -6.36 -5.03 -37.73
CA GLY A 18 -5.85 -4.90 -36.38
C GLY A 18 -4.61 -5.75 -36.10
N GLN A 19 -4.05 -5.58 -34.90
CA GLN A 19 -2.97 -6.39 -34.36
C GLN A 19 -3.53 -7.61 -33.63
N ASP A 20 -2.79 -8.70 -33.68
CA ASP A 20 -3.19 -9.96 -33.08
C ASP A 20 -2.95 -9.97 -31.55
N LEU A 21 -3.91 -9.43 -30.79
CA LEU A 21 -3.75 -9.08 -29.37
C LEU A 21 -4.62 -9.87 -28.39
N PHE A 22 -5.64 -10.61 -28.83
CA PHE A 22 -6.53 -11.36 -27.93
C PHE A 22 -6.74 -12.81 -28.37
N ARG A 23 -7.08 -13.66 -27.40
CA ARG A 23 -7.43 -15.07 -27.60
C ARG A 23 -8.68 -15.36 -26.78
N ARG A 24 -9.73 -15.93 -27.40
CA ARG A 24 -10.90 -16.42 -26.65
C ARG A 24 -10.53 -17.68 -25.86
N ILE A 25 -10.95 -17.70 -24.61
CA ILE A 25 -10.81 -18.85 -23.71
C ILE A 25 -12.21 -19.34 -23.29
N PRO A 26 -12.44 -20.66 -23.15
CA PRO A 26 -11.46 -21.75 -23.25
C PRO A 26 -11.19 -22.23 -24.69
N CYS A 27 -9.95 -22.64 -24.98
CA CYS A 27 -9.58 -23.28 -26.24
C CYS A 27 -9.74 -24.81 -26.16
N PRO A 28 -10.07 -25.50 -27.26
CA PRO A 28 -10.17 -26.95 -27.29
C PRO A 28 -8.82 -27.64 -27.03
N GLU A 29 -8.82 -28.70 -26.22
CA GLU A 29 -7.61 -29.45 -25.83
C GLU A 29 -6.86 -30.01 -27.04
N GLY A 30 -5.55 -29.78 -27.10
CA GLY A 30 -4.68 -30.27 -28.18
C GLY A 30 -4.92 -29.63 -29.56
N LYS A 31 -5.79 -28.60 -29.64
CA LYS A 31 -6.07 -27.85 -30.87
C LYS A 31 -5.70 -26.37 -30.69
N LEU A 32 -5.58 -25.67 -31.83
CA LEU A 32 -5.44 -24.22 -31.86
C LEU A 32 -6.74 -23.54 -31.42
N CYS A 33 -6.61 -22.35 -30.84
CA CYS A 33 -7.76 -21.51 -30.49
C CYS A 33 -8.51 -21.07 -31.75
N ILE A 34 -9.82 -20.85 -31.64
CA ILE A 34 -10.69 -20.54 -32.80
C ILE A 34 -10.32 -19.22 -33.50
N ASP A 35 -9.67 -18.32 -32.77
CA ASP A 35 -9.22 -17.02 -33.27
C ASP A 35 -7.82 -17.06 -33.89
N GLU A 36 -7.14 -18.22 -33.87
CA GLU A 36 -5.82 -18.37 -34.46
C GLU A 36 -5.93 -18.81 -35.93
N ASP A 37 -5.79 -17.83 -36.83
CA ASP A 37 -5.89 -18.04 -38.28
C ASP A 37 -4.56 -18.52 -38.90
N THR A 38 -3.44 -18.45 -38.16
CA THR A 38 -2.08 -18.72 -38.69
C THR A 38 -1.31 -19.81 -37.92
N PRO A 39 -1.51 -21.09 -38.25
CA PRO A 39 -0.87 -22.22 -37.54
C PRO A 39 0.67 -22.17 -37.50
N TRP A 40 1.30 -21.52 -38.48
CA TRP A 40 2.75 -21.37 -38.61
C TRP A 40 3.37 -20.41 -37.59
N ASN A 41 2.56 -19.50 -37.04
CA ASN A 41 2.97 -18.50 -36.06
C ASN A 41 2.92 -19.03 -34.61
N VAL A 42 2.43 -20.25 -34.42
CA VAL A 42 2.22 -20.85 -33.10
C VAL A 42 3.34 -21.81 -32.73
N ILE A 43 3.78 -21.74 -31.48
CA ILE A 43 4.75 -22.71 -30.94
C ILE A 43 4.02 -24.04 -30.73
N LYS A 44 4.53 -25.10 -31.36
CA LYS A 44 3.97 -26.46 -31.20
C LYS A 44 3.81 -26.79 -29.71
N THR A 45 2.72 -27.48 -29.37
CA THR A 45 2.30 -27.85 -28.00
C THR A 45 1.90 -26.70 -27.06
N ASN A 46 1.97 -25.43 -27.48
CA ASN A 46 1.53 -24.29 -26.68
C ASN A 46 0.26 -23.66 -27.28
N GLN A 47 -0.82 -23.61 -26.51
CA GLN A 47 -2.12 -23.10 -26.98
C GLN A 47 -2.21 -21.57 -26.98
N PHE A 48 -1.43 -20.91 -26.12
CA PHE A 48 -1.34 -19.45 -26.04
C PHE A 48 -0.01 -18.99 -26.62
N THR A 49 -0.01 -18.63 -27.91
CA THR A 49 1.13 -18.00 -28.57
C THR A 49 0.70 -16.66 -29.13
N TYR A 50 1.55 -15.65 -28.94
CA TYR A 50 1.41 -14.31 -29.52
C TYR A 50 2.68 -13.96 -30.27
N VAL A 51 2.54 -13.39 -31.46
CA VAL A 51 3.68 -12.89 -32.24
C VAL A 51 3.83 -11.40 -32.02
N ILE A 52 4.96 -11.02 -31.41
CA ILE A 52 5.31 -9.62 -31.18
C ILE A 52 6.20 -9.15 -32.33
N GLN A 53 5.67 -8.28 -33.20
CA GLN A 53 6.41 -7.70 -34.34
C GLN A 53 6.83 -6.25 -34.08
N ASN A 54 7.63 -6.00 -33.04
CA ASN A 54 8.23 -4.68 -32.87
C ASN A 54 9.64 -4.77 -32.28
N THR A 55 10.64 -4.52 -33.11
CA THR A 55 12.07 -4.66 -32.77
C THR A 55 12.78 -3.32 -32.57
N GLY A 56 12.10 -2.19 -32.77
CA GLY A 56 12.73 -0.86 -32.77
C GLY A 56 12.91 -0.22 -31.39
N GLN A 57 12.16 -0.67 -30.38
CA GLN A 57 12.17 -0.11 -29.02
C GLN A 57 11.86 -1.21 -27.98
N PRO A 58 12.53 -1.21 -26.81
CA PRO A 58 12.14 -2.06 -25.70
C PRO A 58 10.73 -1.69 -25.24
N ARG A 59 9.85 -2.69 -25.07
CA ARG A 59 8.47 -2.52 -24.59
C ARG A 59 8.11 -3.61 -23.60
N PHE A 60 7.36 -3.22 -22.58
CA PHE A 60 6.76 -4.15 -21.63
C PHE A 60 5.43 -4.68 -22.14
N TRP A 61 5.18 -5.97 -21.89
CA TRP A 61 3.98 -6.67 -22.33
C TRP A 61 3.23 -7.19 -21.11
N TYR A 62 1.92 -6.94 -21.09
CA TYR A 62 1.03 -7.37 -20.02
C TYR A 62 -0.06 -8.28 -20.59
N ILE A 63 -0.37 -9.35 -19.86
CA ILE A 63 -1.50 -10.23 -20.17
C ILE A 63 -2.63 -9.90 -19.20
N SER A 64 -3.81 -9.59 -19.74
CA SER A 64 -5.02 -9.30 -18.95
C SER A 64 -6.13 -10.27 -19.33
N MET A 65 -6.73 -10.91 -18.33
CA MET A 65 -7.90 -11.78 -18.53
C MET A 65 -9.17 -10.99 -18.21
N VAL A 66 -10.15 -11.03 -19.11
CA VAL A 66 -11.42 -10.29 -18.99
C VAL A 66 -12.61 -11.20 -19.32
N SER A 67 -13.68 -11.09 -18.55
CA SER A 67 -14.94 -11.83 -18.74
C SER A 67 -15.87 -11.09 -19.71
N CYS A 68 -15.41 -10.87 -20.95
CA CYS A 68 -16.19 -10.20 -21.99
C CYS A 68 -16.16 -11.01 -23.29
N TYR A 69 -17.19 -10.88 -24.12
CA TYR A 69 -17.23 -11.42 -25.48
C TYR A 69 -17.57 -10.31 -26.46
N LEU A 70 -17.05 -10.42 -27.68
CA LEU A 70 -17.38 -9.53 -28.79
C LEU A 70 -18.56 -10.13 -29.56
N ASP A 71 -19.65 -9.38 -29.68
CA ASP A 71 -20.74 -9.75 -30.58
C ASP A 71 -20.32 -9.46 -32.03
N GLU A 72 -20.30 -10.50 -32.87
CA GLU A 72 -19.82 -10.41 -34.25
C GLU A 72 -20.80 -9.72 -35.21
N VAL A 73 -22.05 -9.52 -34.78
CA VAL A 73 -23.08 -8.84 -35.60
C VAL A 73 -23.06 -7.34 -35.35
N THR A 74 -22.98 -6.95 -34.09
CA THR A 74 -23.01 -5.54 -33.66
C THR A 74 -21.60 -4.95 -33.47
N CYS A 75 -20.56 -5.80 -33.45
CA CYS A 75 -19.19 -5.43 -33.13
C CYS A 75 -19.05 -4.67 -31.80
N SER A 76 -19.93 -4.93 -30.83
CA SER A 76 -19.85 -4.40 -29.47
C SER A 76 -19.42 -5.45 -28.45
N TRP A 77 -18.62 -5.02 -27.48
CA TRP A 77 -18.20 -5.85 -26.37
C TRP A 77 -19.31 -5.95 -25.32
N HIS A 78 -19.67 -7.18 -24.96
CA HIS A 78 -20.63 -7.47 -23.91
C HIS A 78 -19.93 -8.18 -22.75
N HIS A 79 -20.31 -7.81 -21.54
CA HIS A 79 -19.88 -8.52 -20.36
C HIS A 79 -20.48 -9.94 -20.37
N TYR A 80 -19.64 -10.94 -20.14
CA TYR A 80 -20.07 -12.33 -20.01
C TYR A 80 -20.72 -12.51 -18.64
N THR A 81 -22.05 -12.55 -18.59
CA THR A 81 -22.84 -12.68 -17.35
C THR A 81 -23.02 -14.12 -16.87
N GLY A 82 -22.35 -15.10 -17.49
CA GLY A 82 -22.59 -16.52 -17.24
C GLY A 82 -21.88 -17.07 -16.01
N ALA A 83 -22.58 -17.10 -14.86
CA ALA A 83 -22.43 -18.09 -13.80
C ALA A 83 -23.48 -19.22 -13.99
N PRO A 84 -23.29 -20.44 -13.46
CA PRO A 84 -23.86 -21.67 -14.01
C PRO A 84 -25.39 -21.76 -13.86
N SER A 85 -26.07 -22.14 -14.94
CA SER A 85 -27.45 -22.64 -14.88
C SER A 85 -27.43 -24.10 -14.47
N ALA A 86 -28.38 -24.51 -13.61
CA ALA A 86 -28.46 -25.82 -12.98
C ALA A 86 -28.54 -27.03 -13.95
N ASP A 87 -28.78 -26.79 -15.24
CA ASP A 87 -28.93 -27.84 -16.25
C ASP A 87 -27.63 -28.29 -16.93
N ASN A 88 -26.53 -27.54 -16.77
CA ASN A 88 -25.27 -27.87 -17.43
C ASN A 88 -24.25 -28.39 -16.41
N LYS A 89 -24.05 -29.72 -16.38
CA LYS A 89 -23.04 -30.44 -15.56
C LYS A 89 -21.60 -30.18 -16.01
N THR A 90 -21.23 -28.94 -16.22
CA THR A 90 -19.87 -28.53 -16.55
C THR A 90 -19.54 -27.30 -15.69
N LEU A 91 -18.66 -27.52 -14.70
CA LEU A 91 -17.95 -26.50 -13.89
C LEU A 91 -18.63 -26.00 -12.59
N THR A 92 -19.41 -26.82 -11.88
CA THR A 92 -19.80 -26.52 -10.48
C THR A 92 -18.74 -26.88 -9.43
N HIS A 93 -17.51 -27.24 -9.83
CA HIS A 93 -16.43 -27.65 -8.93
C HIS A 93 -15.17 -26.78 -8.99
N ILE A 94 -15.28 -25.51 -9.39
CA ILE A 94 -14.22 -24.55 -9.09
C ILE A 94 -14.66 -23.79 -7.83
N PRO A 95 -14.10 -24.09 -6.65
CA PRO A 95 -14.28 -23.20 -5.51
C PRO A 95 -13.79 -21.81 -5.92
N GLN A 96 -14.68 -20.83 -5.92
CA GLN A 96 -14.26 -19.43 -5.94
C GLN A 96 -13.59 -19.19 -4.59
N ASP A 97 -12.27 -19.33 -4.55
CA ASP A 97 -11.49 -18.86 -3.42
C ASP A 97 -11.62 -17.33 -3.42
N ILE A 98 -12.57 -16.82 -2.64
CA ILE A 98 -12.55 -15.42 -2.21
C ILE A 98 -11.30 -15.33 -1.35
N GLN A 99 -10.18 -15.00 -2.00
CA GLN A 99 -8.90 -14.83 -1.34
C GLN A 99 -9.00 -13.59 -0.46
N THR A 100 -9.54 -13.80 0.73
CA THR A 100 -9.61 -12.77 1.77
C THR A 100 -8.17 -12.41 2.08
N GLN A 101 -7.65 -11.32 1.50
CA GLN A 101 -6.31 -10.86 1.80
C GLN A 101 -6.27 -10.42 3.27
N ARG A 102 -5.78 -11.32 4.12
CA ARG A 102 -5.62 -11.10 5.54
C ARG A 102 -4.32 -10.33 5.77
N HIS A 103 -4.38 -9.01 5.68
CA HIS A 103 -3.24 -8.19 6.08
C HIS A 103 -2.96 -8.37 7.58
N PRO A 104 -1.72 -8.69 7.99
CA PRO A 104 -1.39 -8.90 9.40
C PRO A 104 -1.59 -7.62 10.24
N VAL A 105 -1.59 -6.47 9.58
CA VAL A 105 -1.74 -5.13 10.17
C VAL A 105 -3.18 -4.86 10.61
N THR A 106 -4.17 -5.27 9.81
CA THR A 106 -5.57 -5.18 10.21
C THR A 106 -5.87 -6.11 11.39
N LYS A 107 -5.19 -7.27 11.47
CA LYS A 107 -5.28 -8.14 12.65
C LYS A 107 -4.73 -7.47 13.91
N LEU A 108 -3.56 -6.84 13.84
CA LEU A 108 -3.00 -6.09 14.96
C LEU A 108 -3.93 -4.96 15.39
N PHE A 109 -4.45 -4.18 14.44
CA PHE A 109 -5.42 -3.12 14.74
C PHE A 109 -6.68 -3.65 15.43
N THR A 110 -7.26 -4.76 14.94
CA THR A 110 -8.43 -5.38 15.59
C THR A 110 -8.11 -5.91 16.98
N CYS A 111 -6.87 -6.38 17.21
CA CYS A 111 -6.42 -6.83 18.52
C CYS A 111 -6.33 -5.64 19.50
N SER A 112 -5.74 -4.50 19.10
CA SER A 112 -5.73 -3.29 19.94
C SER A 112 -7.13 -2.82 20.28
N LEU A 113 -8.02 -2.75 19.28
CA LEU A 113 -9.38 -2.29 19.47
C LEU A 113 -10.17 -3.20 20.42
N LEU A 114 -9.97 -4.52 20.34
CA LEU A 114 -10.59 -5.48 21.24
C LEU A 114 -10.08 -5.32 22.68
N LEU A 115 -8.76 -5.14 22.85
CA LEU A 115 -8.16 -4.91 24.17
C LEU A 115 -8.68 -3.61 24.79
N GLU A 116 -8.75 -2.52 24.01
CA GLU A 116 -9.34 -1.24 24.43
C GLU A 116 -10.78 -1.43 24.93
N PHE A 117 -11.59 -2.14 24.15
CA PHE A 117 -12.99 -2.40 24.50
C PHE A 117 -13.10 -3.21 25.80
N ILE A 118 -12.27 -4.24 25.98
CA ILE A 118 -12.24 -5.04 27.21
C ILE A 118 -11.82 -4.19 28.41
N ALA A 119 -10.78 -3.37 28.27
CA ALA A 119 -10.33 -2.45 29.32
C ALA A 119 -11.44 -1.48 29.75
N LEU A 120 -12.10 -0.84 28.77
CA LEU A 120 -13.24 0.04 29.00
C LEU A 120 -14.38 -0.68 29.73
N CYS A 121 -14.72 -1.91 29.32
CA CYS A 121 -15.75 -2.69 30.00
C CYS A 121 -15.40 -2.96 31.47
N PHE A 122 -14.14 -3.29 31.77
CA PHE A 122 -13.68 -3.54 33.14
C PHE A 122 -13.75 -2.28 33.99
N ASN A 123 -13.27 -1.16 33.48
CA ASN A 123 -13.29 0.13 34.16
C ASN A 123 -14.72 0.64 34.38
N VAL A 124 -15.60 0.55 33.37
CA VAL A 124 -17.01 0.90 33.52
C VAL A 124 -17.72 0.01 34.55
N LEU A 125 -17.45 -1.29 34.55
CA LEU A 125 -18.07 -2.22 35.52
C LEU A 125 -17.60 -1.91 36.95
N HIS A 126 -16.31 -1.63 37.14
CA HIS A 126 -15.79 -1.16 38.42
C HIS A 126 -16.49 0.12 38.88
N THR A 127 -16.52 1.16 38.04
CA THR A 127 -17.13 2.45 38.39
C THR A 127 -18.64 2.34 38.63
N ALA A 128 -19.35 1.53 37.84
CA ALA A 128 -20.78 1.29 38.03
C ALA A 128 -21.08 0.60 39.36
N LYS A 129 -20.28 -0.41 39.73
CA LYS A 129 -20.39 -1.09 41.03
C LYS A 129 -20.05 -0.15 42.18
N PHE A 130 -19.00 0.65 42.01
CA PHE A 130 -18.59 1.67 42.97
C PHE A 130 -19.68 2.72 43.20
N ALA A 131 -20.39 3.14 42.15
CA ALA A 131 -21.49 4.09 42.26
C ALA A 131 -22.70 3.57 43.05
N ILE A 132 -22.91 2.25 43.10
CA ILE A 132 -24.04 1.63 43.83
C ILE A 132 -23.68 1.40 45.30
N ASP A 133 -22.54 0.75 45.56
CA ASP A 133 -22.20 0.24 46.90
C ASP A 133 -21.05 0.99 47.58
N GLY A 134 -20.38 1.90 46.88
CA GLY A 134 -19.23 2.67 47.41
C GLY A 134 -17.92 1.89 47.57
N ILE A 135 -17.89 0.59 47.26
CA ILE A 135 -16.71 -0.28 47.41
C ILE A 135 -16.07 -0.64 46.06
N GLY A 136 -16.88 -0.92 45.03
CA GLY A 136 -16.37 -1.31 43.70
C GLY A 136 -15.60 -2.65 43.71
N PHE A 137 -14.88 -2.92 42.62
CA PHE A 137 -13.99 -4.09 42.48
C PHE A 137 -12.57 -3.64 42.14
N GLU A 138 -11.71 -3.47 43.15
CA GLU A 138 -10.34 -2.93 42.95
C GLU A 138 -9.51 -3.77 41.98
N GLY A 139 -9.53 -5.10 42.11
CA GLY A 139 -8.78 -5.97 41.20
C GLY A 139 -9.23 -5.87 39.74
N LEU A 140 -10.50 -5.53 39.49
CA LEU A 140 -11.02 -5.33 38.14
C LEU A 140 -10.59 -3.99 37.55
N ALA A 141 -10.45 -2.94 38.37
CA ALA A 141 -9.90 -1.66 37.94
C ALA A 141 -8.43 -1.80 37.54
N VAL A 142 -7.61 -2.44 38.39
CA VAL A 142 -6.19 -2.69 38.07
C VAL A 142 -6.03 -3.51 36.79
N ALA A 143 -6.86 -4.54 36.60
CA ALA A 143 -6.86 -5.32 35.37
C ALA A 143 -7.28 -4.46 34.15
N GLY A 144 -8.29 -3.61 34.30
CA GLY A 144 -8.73 -2.69 33.26
C GLY A 144 -7.63 -1.73 32.82
N ASP A 145 -6.95 -1.10 33.77
CA ASP A 145 -5.86 -0.16 33.50
C ASP A 145 -4.64 -0.83 32.84
N ILE A 146 -4.26 -2.03 33.27
CA ILE A 146 -3.17 -2.78 32.62
C ILE A 146 -3.53 -3.15 31.18
N ILE A 147 -4.79 -3.55 30.92
CA ILE A 147 -5.26 -3.87 29.57
C ILE A 147 -5.32 -2.59 28.70
N ASP A 148 -5.70 -1.44 29.27
CA ASP A 148 -5.68 -0.14 28.60
C ASP A 148 -4.25 0.25 28.19
N ILE A 149 -3.28 0.14 29.10
CA ILE A 149 -1.86 0.37 28.81
C ILE A 149 -1.37 -0.56 27.68
N MET A 150 -1.74 -1.84 27.73
CA MET A 150 -1.39 -2.81 26.70
C MET A 150 -2.03 -2.46 25.34
N SER A 151 -3.29 -2.05 25.33
CA SER A 151 -4.01 -1.58 24.12
C SER A 151 -3.28 -0.41 23.46
N ARG A 152 -2.99 0.65 24.22
CA ARG A 152 -2.30 1.86 23.72
C ARG A 152 -0.89 1.58 23.24
N THR A 153 -0.15 0.72 23.94
CA THR A 153 1.19 0.32 23.50
C THR A 153 1.13 -0.48 22.19
N LEU A 154 0.14 -1.37 22.02
CA LEU A 154 -0.06 -2.12 20.78
C LEU A 154 -0.51 -1.21 19.62
N PHE A 155 -1.32 -0.19 19.90
CA PHE A 155 -1.65 0.86 18.93
C PHE A 155 -0.41 1.66 18.50
N MET A 156 0.49 2.00 19.43
CA MET A 156 1.77 2.64 19.08
C MET A 156 2.67 1.74 18.21
N LEU A 157 2.71 0.44 18.48
CA LEU A 157 3.39 -0.52 17.62
C LEU A 157 2.81 -0.54 16.21
N LEU A 158 1.48 -0.56 16.08
CA LEU A 158 0.81 -0.47 14.79
C LEU A 158 1.24 0.79 14.02
N LEU A 159 1.27 1.95 14.69
CA LEU A 159 1.73 3.21 14.08
C LEU A 159 3.17 3.13 13.58
N LEU A 160 4.09 2.58 14.37
CA LEU A 160 5.49 2.41 13.96
C LEU A 160 5.64 1.43 12.80
N LEU A 161 4.90 0.32 12.81
CA LEU A 161 4.92 -0.67 11.72
C LEU A 161 4.39 -0.07 10.42
N LEU A 162 3.33 0.75 10.49
CA LEU A 162 2.80 1.48 9.35
C LEU A 162 3.78 2.55 8.85
N ALA A 163 4.41 3.32 9.75
CA ALA A 163 5.40 4.34 9.38
C ALA A 163 6.64 3.74 8.73
N LYS A 164 7.10 2.56 9.16
CA LYS A 164 8.20 1.81 8.52
C LYS A 164 7.81 1.12 7.22
N GLY A 165 6.53 1.13 6.86
CA GLY A 165 6.04 0.46 5.66
C GLY A 165 5.92 -1.06 5.78
N TRP A 166 5.95 -1.65 6.98
CA TRP A 166 5.82 -3.12 7.15
C TRP A 166 4.55 -3.72 6.50
N ALA A 167 3.49 -2.91 6.41
CA ALA A 167 2.25 -3.25 5.72
C ALA A 167 2.25 -2.95 4.22
N VAL A 168 3.08 -2.00 3.77
CA VAL A 168 2.93 -1.25 2.51
C VAL A 168 4.11 -1.46 1.55
N THR A 169 5.33 -1.70 2.02
CA THR A 169 6.55 -1.78 1.20
C THR A 169 7.46 -2.97 1.56
N ARG A 170 8.05 -3.59 0.52
CA ARG A 170 8.89 -4.80 0.55
C ARG A 170 10.26 -4.63 1.22
N LEU A 171 10.39 -3.87 2.30
CA LEU A 171 11.66 -3.88 3.03
C LEU A 171 11.74 -5.16 3.86
N GLU A 172 12.56 -6.11 3.40
CA GLU A 172 13.07 -7.19 4.25
C GLU A 172 13.81 -6.54 5.44
N LEU A 173 13.06 -6.25 6.50
CA LEU A 173 13.64 -5.71 7.73
C LEU A 173 14.63 -6.75 8.26
N THR A 174 15.92 -6.45 8.17
CA THR A 174 16.97 -7.15 8.92
C THR A 174 16.74 -7.04 10.44
N TYR A 175 15.92 -6.07 10.88
CA TYR A 175 15.70 -5.72 12.29
C TYR A 175 14.26 -5.90 12.80
N LYS A 176 13.44 -6.79 12.21
CA LYS A 176 12.08 -7.11 12.71
C LYS A 176 12.02 -7.35 14.24
N PRO A 177 12.89 -8.19 14.85
CA PRO A 177 12.84 -8.43 16.29
C PRO A 177 13.20 -7.19 17.12
N LEU A 178 13.92 -6.21 16.56
CA LEU A 178 14.29 -4.99 17.29
C LEU A 178 13.04 -4.15 17.60
N VAL A 179 12.16 -3.93 16.61
CA VAL A 179 10.94 -3.12 16.81
C VAL A 179 10.01 -3.77 17.84
N PHE A 180 9.78 -5.08 17.74
CA PHE A 180 8.99 -5.81 18.74
C PHE A 180 9.67 -5.86 20.11
N GLY A 181 11.00 -5.96 20.16
CA GLY A 181 11.77 -5.95 21.39
C GLY A 181 11.70 -4.60 22.11
N VAL A 182 11.83 -3.49 21.38
CA VAL A 182 11.66 -2.14 21.92
C VAL A 182 10.22 -1.93 22.39
N TRP A 183 9.23 -2.35 21.61
CA TRP A 183 7.82 -2.25 22.00
C TRP A 183 7.55 -3.04 23.29
N LEU A 184 8.06 -4.26 23.40
CA LEU A 184 7.89 -5.08 24.59
C LEU A 184 8.56 -4.44 25.80
N ALA A 185 9.79 -3.94 25.65
CA ALA A 185 10.49 -3.23 26.72
C ALA A 185 9.73 -1.96 27.14
N TYR A 186 9.23 -1.18 26.18
CA TYR A 186 8.41 0.00 26.44
C TYR A 186 7.12 -0.37 27.21
N GLY A 187 6.42 -1.42 26.79
CA GLY A 187 5.22 -1.92 27.48
C GLY A 187 5.51 -2.35 28.92
N ILE A 188 6.60 -3.10 29.14
CA ILE A 188 7.04 -3.52 30.48
C ILE A 188 7.35 -2.29 31.35
N VAL A 189 8.10 -1.32 30.83
CA VAL A 189 8.41 -0.09 31.58
C VAL A 189 7.15 0.67 31.96
N ASN A 190 6.17 0.80 31.06
CA ASN A 190 4.90 1.47 31.38
C ASN A 190 4.10 0.72 32.46
N ILE A 191 4.04 -0.62 32.40
CA ILE A 191 3.36 -1.42 33.44
C ILE A 191 4.10 -1.28 34.79
N LEU A 192 5.43 -1.31 34.81
CA LEU A 192 6.21 -1.13 36.04
C LEU A 192 6.02 0.27 36.63
N LEU A 193 5.97 1.32 35.80
CA LEU A 193 5.73 2.68 36.25
C LEU A 193 4.30 2.87 36.79
N TYR A 194 3.31 2.22 36.16
CA TYR A 194 1.95 2.18 36.67
C TYR A 194 1.90 1.49 38.05
N VAL A 195 2.49 0.29 38.18
CA VAL A 195 2.53 -0.43 39.46
C VAL A 195 3.24 0.41 40.52
N TRP A 196 4.39 1.00 40.20
CA TRP A 196 5.12 1.89 41.10
C TRP A 196 4.25 3.07 41.56
N ASN A 197 3.56 3.73 40.63
CA ASN A 197 2.69 4.85 40.93
C ASN A 197 1.54 4.43 41.86
N THR A 198 0.92 3.27 41.62
CA THR A 198 -0.13 2.72 42.49
C THR A 198 0.37 2.30 43.88
N THR A 199 1.61 1.83 44.02
CA THR A 199 2.12 1.31 45.31
C THR A 199 2.80 2.34 46.20
N GLU A 200 3.48 3.33 45.61
CA GLU A 200 4.29 4.31 46.37
C GLU A 200 3.58 5.65 46.57
N VAL A 201 2.59 5.99 45.74
CA VAL A 201 1.81 7.23 45.89
C VAL A 201 0.55 6.90 46.68
N ASP A 202 0.48 7.40 47.92
CA ASP A 202 -0.69 7.25 48.77
C ASP A 202 -1.91 7.93 48.10
N ILE A 203 -3.04 7.22 48.07
CA ILE A 203 -4.34 7.65 47.50
C ILE A 203 -4.86 8.98 48.09
N ILE A 204 -4.27 9.45 49.18
CA ILE A 204 -4.71 10.61 49.96
C ILE A 204 -3.96 11.89 49.53
N GLU A 205 -2.78 11.79 48.90
CA GLU A 205 -2.13 12.95 48.31
C GLU A 205 -2.72 13.23 46.93
N GLU A 206 -3.39 14.37 46.81
CA GLU A 206 -4.03 14.90 45.60
C GLU A 206 -2.98 15.35 44.54
N ILE A 207 -1.91 14.56 44.39
CA ILE A 207 -0.83 14.77 43.44
C ILE A 207 -1.17 13.97 42.19
N ASP A 208 -1.25 14.69 41.10
CA ASP A 208 -1.54 14.08 39.80
C ASP A 208 -0.43 13.16 39.32
N GLU A 209 -0.80 12.14 38.55
CA GLU A 209 0.13 11.22 37.88
C GLU A 209 1.22 11.96 37.09
N TYR A 210 0.92 13.13 36.50
CA TYR A 210 1.88 13.94 35.73
C TYR A 210 2.72 14.92 36.57
N GLN A 211 2.43 15.05 37.87
CA GLN A 211 3.28 15.80 38.81
C GLN A 211 4.31 14.90 39.48
N THR A 212 4.13 13.58 39.40
CA THR A 212 5.09 12.60 39.92
C THR A 212 6.17 12.29 38.88
N TRP A 213 7.33 11.84 39.37
CA TRP A 213 8.45 11.44 38.49
C TRP A 213 8.07 10.33 37.48
N PRO A 214 7.27 9.30 37.83
CA PRO A 214 6.76 8.33 36.87
C PRO A 214 6.02 8.96 35.67
N GLY A 215 5.16 9.94 35.89
CA GLY A 215 4.43 10.60 34.80
C GLY A 215 5.34 11.37 33.84
N TRP A 216 6.35 12.09 34.36
CA TRP A 216 7.35 12.76 33.51
C TRP A 216 8.18 11.76 32.70
N LEU A 217 8.49 10.59 33.26
CA LEU A 217 9.20 9.55 32.55
C LEU A 217 8.34 8.95 31.43
N VAL A 218 7.07 8.63 31.68
CA VAL A 218 6.11 8.18 30.64
C VAL A 218 6.00 9.22 29.53
N LEU A 219 5.89 10.51 29.88
CA LEU A 219 5.81 11.59 28.91
C LEU A 219 7.08 11.68 28.04
N THR A 220 8.25 11.60 28.67
CA THR A 220 9.55 11.64 27.98
C THR A 220 9.70 10.46 27.01
N LEU A 221 9.33 9.25 27.45
CA LEU A 221 9.35 8.06 26.60
C LEU A 221 8.39 8.19 25.41
N ARG A 222 7.19 8.78 25.62
CA ARG A 222 6.22 9.03 24.54
C ARG A 222 6.77 10.03 23.50
N VAL A 223 7.44 11.10 23.95
CA VAL A 223 8.11 12.05 23.05
C VAL A 223 9.27 11.38 22.29
N ALA A 224 10.04 10.51 22.94
CA ALA A 224 11.11 9.76 22.27
C ALA A 224 10.56 8.84 21.16
N ILE A 225 9.47 8.10 21.42
CA ILE A 225 8.79 7.28 20.41
C ILE A 225 8.21 8.15 19.29
N MET A 226 7.63 9.31 19.62
CA MET A 226 7.12 10.25 18.61
C MET A 226 8.24 10.74 17.68
N VAL A 227 9.41 11.10 18.22
CA VAL A 227 10.57 11.51 17.41
C VAL A 227 11.02 10.35 16.52
N TRP A 228 11.10 9.13 17.07
CA TRP A 228 11.41 7.95 16.26
C TRP A 228 10.37 7.73 15.15
N PHE A 229 9.08 7.78 15.46
CA PHE A 229 8.00 7.67 14.49
C PHE A 229 8.14 8.69 13.35
N ILE A 230 8.45 9.95 13.65
CA ILE A 230 8.68 11.00 12.63
C ILE A 230 9.87 10.66 11.74
N LEU A 231 10.97 10.17 12.31
CA LEU A 231 12.16 9.78 11.54
C LEU A 231 11.86 8.62 10.60
N GLU A 232 11.12 7.61 11.06
CA GLU A 232 10.71 6.47 10.22
C GLU A 232 9.73 6.90 9.13
N LEU A 233 8.73 7.70 9.49
CA LEU A 233 7.76 8.23 8.54
C LEU A 233 8.46 9.07 7.46
N ARG A 234 9.42 9.93 7.86
CA ARG A 234 10.22 10.74 6.92
C ARG A 234 11.05 9.87 6.00
N ASN A 235 11.72 8.85 6.55
CA ASN A 235 12.50 7.93 5.72
C ASN A 235 11.60 7.27 4.68
N THR A 236 10.46 6.72 5.09
CA THR A 236 9.50 6.09 4.17
C THR A 236 8.95 7.07 3.13
N MET A 237 8.65 8.31 3.51
CA MET A 237 8.22 9.36 2.57
C MET A 237 9.29 9.74 1.55
N ILE A 238 10.58 9.65 1.89
CA ILE A 238 11.68 9.95 0.97
C ILE A 238 11.85 8.84 -0.07
N TYR A 239 11.63 7.58 0.32
CA TYR A 239 11.75 6.44 -0.60
C TYR A 239 10.55 6.31 -1.54
N GLU A 240 9.35 6.69 -1.12
CA GLU A 240 8.13 6.52 -1.92
C GLU A 240 7.94 7.67 -2.92
N HIS A 241 8.12 7.40 -4.22
CA HIS A 241 7.92 8.37 -5.30
C HIS A 241 6.46 8.52 -5.77
N ASN A 242 5.57 7.58 -5.42
CA ASN A 242 4.17 7.63 -5.85
C ASN A 242 3.36 8.66 -5.03
N ILE A 243 2.96 9.75 -5.71
CA ILE A 243 2.17 10.86 -5.12
C ILE A 243 0.87 10.41 -4.43
N THR A 244 0.25 9.31 -4.87
CA THR A 244 -1.00 8.81 -4.28
C THR A 244 -0.74 8.15 -2.92
N LYS A 245 0.32 7.34 -2.83
CA LYS A 245 0.74 6.72 -1.57
C LYS A 245 1.34 7.74 -0.60
N LEU A 246 2.07 8.73 -1.13
CA LEU A 246 2.60 9.83 -0.33
C LEU A 246 1.48 10.65 0.33
N ASN A 247 0.42 10.99 -0.43
CA ASN A 247 -0.74 11.68 0.14
C ASN A 247 -1.42 10.86 1.25
N PHE A 248 -1.56 9.55 1.06
CA PHE A 248 -2.04 8.66 2.12
C PHE A 248 -1.14 8.70 3.36
N LEU A 249 0.17 8.57 3.17
CA LEU A 249 1.16 8.55 4.25
C LEU A 249 1.20 9.89 5.02
N LEU A 250 1.02 11.00 4.32
CA LEU A 250 0.92 12.33 4.90
C LEU A 250 -0.33 12.48 5.76
N HIS A 251 -1.50 12.04 5.27
CA HIS A 251 -2.74 12.07 6.07
C HIS A 251 -2.66 11.15 7.30
N PHE A 252 -2.09 9.95 7.14
CA PHE A 252 -1.80 9.03 8.23
C PHE A 252 -0.85 9.64 9.26
N GLY A 253 0.25 10.24 8.80
CA GLY A 253 1.24 10.92 9.63
C GLY A 253 0.65 12.10 10.40
N ALA A 254 -0.14 12.95 9.73
CA ALA A 254 -0.79 14.08 10.37
C ALA A 254 -1.76 13.64 11.47
N SER A 255 -2.61 12.62 11.21
CA SER A 255 -3.54 12.10 12.21
C SER A 255 -2.84 11.47 13.41
N SER A 256 -1.79 10.69 13.18
CA SER A 256 -1.05 10.02 14.25
C SER A 256 -0.22 11.00 15.09
N LEU A 257 0.32 12.06 14.48
CA LEU A 257 1.02 13.12 15.22
C LEU A 257 0.11 13.86 16.20
N VAL A 258 -1.14 14.14 15.82
CA VAL A 258 -2.13 14.72 16.74
C VAL A 258 -2.32 13.81 17.96
N TRP A 259 -2.37 12.49 17.75
CA TRP A 259 -2.49 11.51 18.82
C TRP A 259 -1.23 11.44 19.73
N PHE A 260 -0.02 11.63 19.19
CA PHE A 260 1.18 11.70 20.02
C PHE A 260 1.25 12.97 20.87
N VAL A 261 0.89 14.11 20.26
CA VAL A 261 1.07 15.45 20.84
C VAL A 261 -0.01 15.82 21.86
N TYR A 262 -1.20 15.19 21.83
CA TYR A 262 -2.25 15.57 22.81
C TYR A 262 -1.80 15.36 24.25
N LEU A 263 -1.06 14.28 24.56
CA LEU A 263 -0.69 13.96 25.95
C LEU A 263 0.23 15.03 26.58
N PRO A 264 1.35 15.47 25.95
CA PRO A 264 2.15 16.56 26.49
C PRO A 264 1.38 17.87 26.64
N ILE A 265 0.51 18.19 25.68
CA ILE A 265 -0.31 19.42 25.75
C ILE A 265 -1.25 19.35 26.96
N ILE A 266 -1.92 18.21 27.16
CA ILE A 266 -2.82 18.03 28.29
C ILE A 266 -2.07 18.07 29.61
N ALA A 267 -0.89 17.45 29.71
CA ALA A 267 -0.10 17.47 30.93
C ALA A 267 0.24 18.90 31.37
N LEU A 268 0.57 19.79 30.41
CA LEU A 268 0.80 21.22 30.68
C LEU A 268 -0.47 21.97 31.10
N ILE A 269 -1.60 21.69 30.45
CA ILE A 269 -2.89 22.30 30.79
C ILE A 269 -3.36 21.86 32.18
N ALA A 270 -3.14 20.59 32.52
CA ALA A 270 -3.56 20.01 33.79
C ALA A 270 -2.91 20.70 35.00
N LEU A 271 -1.70 21.26 34.85
CA LEU A 271 -1.03 22.04 35.91
C LEU A 271 -1.82 23.29 36.34
N GLN A 272 -2.70 23.80 35.48
CA GLN A 272 -3.50 25.01 35.73
C GLN A 272 -4.92 24.72 36.21
N ILE A 273 -5.35 23.45 36.21
CA ILE A 273 -6.71 23.04 36.56
C ILE A 273 -6.76 22.67 38.04
N SER A 274 -7.82 23.10 38.73
CA SER A 274 -8.01 22.73 40.13
C SER A 274 -8.22 21.20 40.28
N PRO A 275 -7.65 20.59 41.33
CA PRO A 275 -7.72 19.14 41.52
C PRO A 275 -9.14 18.53 41.45
N LEU A 276 -10.14 19.25 41.97
CA LEU A 276 -11.56 18.86 41.95
C LEU A 276 -12.13 18.51 40.57
N TRP A 277 -11.63 19.16 39.51
CA TRP A 277 -12.08 18.94 38.13
C TRP A 277 -11.05 18.22 37.27
N ARG A 278 -9.80 18.19 37.73
CA ARG A 278 -8.64 17.70 36.97
C ARG A 278 -8.79 16.26 36.54
N PHE A 279 -9.19 15.36 37.44
CA PHE A 279 -9.42 13.94 37.12
C PHE A 279 -10.47 13.76 36.02
N LYS A 280 -11.65 14.39 36.16
CA LYS A 280 -12.75 14.28 35.17
C LYS A 280 -12.34 14.84 33.81
N PHE A 281 -11.59 15.93 33.82
CA PHE A 281 -11.07 16.57 32.61
C PHE A 281 -10.06 15.67 31.88
N LEU A 282 -9.06 15.16 32.60
CA LEU A 282 -8.04 14.25 32.06
C LEU A 282 -8.68 13.00 31.47
N LEU A 283 -9.58 12.38 32.20
CA LEU A 283 -10.30 11.18 31.77
C LEU A 283 -11.10 11.43 30.48
N GLY A 284 -11.87 12.53 30.46
CA GLY A 284 -12.70 12.90 29.32
C GLY A 284 -11.89 13.17 28.05
N ILE A 285 -10.81 13.95 28.15
CA ILE A 285 -10.01 14.26 26.97
C ILE A 285 -9.26 13.01 26.50
N THR A 286 -8.68 12.23 27.41
CA THR A 286 -7.91 11.04 27.05
C THR A 286 -8.76 10.05 26.24
N TYR A 287 -9.93 9.66 26.75
CA TYR A 287 -10.83 8.76 26.01
C TYR A 287 -11.35 9.37 24.71
N SER A 288 -11.59 10.69 24.67
CA SER A 288 -12.03 11.34 23.43
C SER A 288 -10.94 11.35 22.34
N ALA A 289 -9.69 11.59 22.73
CA ALA A 289 -8.55 11.60 21.82
C ALA A 289 -8.23 10.19 21.31
N ASP A 290 -8.29 9.19 22.19
CA ASP A 290 -8.08 7.79 21.83
C ASP A 290 -9.21 7.28 20.91
N CYS A 291 -10.47 7.58 21.23
CA CYS A 291 -11.61 7.27 20.37
C CYS A 291 -11.46 7.88 18.97
N LEU A 292 -11.09 9.16 18.89
CA LEU A 292 -10.86 9.84 17.61
C LEU A 292 -9.74 9.16 16.82
N ALA A 293 -8.62 8.82 17.46
CA ALA A 293 -7.51 8.13 16.80
C ALA A 293 -7.91 6.74 16.28
N TYR A 294 -8.66 5.96 17.06
CA TYR A 294 -9.18 4.67 16.61
C TYR A 294 -10.18 4.81 15.45
N CYS A 295 -11.07 5.81 15.48
CA CYS A 295 -12.00 6.09 14.39
C CYS A 295 -11.27 6.48 13.09
N VAL A 296 -10.30 7.38 13.16
CA VAL A 296 -9.52 7.78 11.99
C VAL A 296 -8.69 6.61 11.47
N MET A 297 -8.10 5.81 12.35
CA MET A 297 -7.37 4.61 11.96
C MET A 297 -8.28 3.58 11.26
N ALA A 298 -9.48 3.34 11.81
CA ALA A 298 -10.46 2.45 11.20
C ALA A 298 -10.89 2.94 9.81
N HIS A 299 -11.06 4.26 9.64
CA HIS A 299 -11.36 4.86 8.35
C HIS A 299 -10.19 4.72 7.35
N LEU A 300 -8.94 4.94 7.79
CA LEU A 300 -7.75 4.82 6.94
C LEU A 300 -7.48 3.37 6.51
N LEU A 301 -7.69 2.39 7.39
CA LEU A 301 -7.50 0.97 7.08
C LEU A 301 -8.72 0.28 6.46
N TRP A 302 -9.81 1.01 6.24
CA TRP A 302 -11.05 0.43 5.73
C TRP A 302 -10.85 -0.26 4.37
N PRO A 303 -11.35 -1.51 4.17
CA PRO A 303 -11.03 -2.35 3.01
C PRO A 303 -11.19 -1.66 1.65
N THR A 304 -12.29 -0.92 1.45
CA THR A 304 -12.58 -0.30 0.15
C THR A 304 -11.60 0.81 -0.25
N ARG A 305 -10.84 1.38 0.70
CA ARG A 305 -9.74 2.30 0.41
C ARG A 305 -8.39 1.59 0.47
N SER A 306 -8.15 0.79 1.51
CA SER A 306 -6.85 0.17 1.75
C SER A 306 -6.45 -0.81 0.64
N GLU A 307 -7.42 -1.44 -0.03
CA GLU A 307 -7.19 -2.28 -1.22
C GLU A 307 -6.41 -1.55 -2.31
N GLN A 308 -6.70 -0.27 -2.61
CA GLN A 308 -5.97 0.48 -3.66
C GLN A 308 -4.50 0.73 -3.32
N TYR A 309 -4.16 0.81 -2.04
CA TYR A 309 -2.80 1.11 -1.56
C TYR A 309 -2.01 -0.16 -1.20
N LEU A 310 -2.71 -1.25 -0.83
CA LEU A 310 -2.13 -2.52 -0.37
C LEU A 310 -2.11 -3.62 -1.46
N LEU A 311 -3.00 -3.59 -2.47
CA LEU A 311 -3.03 -4.57 -3.58
C LEU A 311 -1.90 -4.41 -4.59
N LEU A 312 -1.12 -3.33 -4.52
CA LEU A 312 0.06 -3.18 -5.36
C LEU A 312 1.21 -4.12 -4.97
N THR A 313 1.08 -4.92 -3.89
CA THR A 313 2.16 -5.74 -3.33
C THR A 313 1.78 -7.23 -3.27
N SER A 314 1.40 -7.84 -4.40
CA SER A 314 1.39 -9.31 -4.49
C SER A 314 2.81 -9.82 -4.76
N SER A 315 3.27 -10.78 -3.94
CA SER A 315 4.67 -11.20 -3.80
C SER A 315 5.31 -11.82 -5.05
N ASP A 316 4.52 -12.20 -6.04
CA ASP A 316 5.02 -12.81 -7.28
C ASP A 316 4.94 -11.86 -8.49
N PHE A 317 4.12 -10.80 -8.41
CA PHE A 317 3.99 -9.81 -9.47
C PHE A 317 4.95 -8.63 -9.28
N THR A 318 5.20 -8.19 -8.03
CA THR A 318 6.05 -7.01 -7.75
C THR A 318 7.54 -7.25 -7.87
N ALA A 319 8.05 -8.47 -7.71
CA ALA A 319 9.47 -8.75 -7.96
C ALA A 319 9.83 -8.45 -9.43
N ASN A 320 8.90 -8.73 -10.35
CA ASN A 320 9.07 -8.40 -11.75
C ASN A 320 8.76 -6.92 -12.02
N VAL A 321 7.79 -6.29 -11.36
CA VAL A 321 7.43 -4.86 -11.58
C VAL A 321 8.46 -3.88 -10.98
N GLU A 322 9.10 -4.20 -9.86
CA GLU A 322 10.16 -3.36 -9.28
C GLU A 322 11.48 -3.49 -10.06
N GLU A 323 11.80 -4.66 -10.63
CA GLU A 323 12.90 -4.76 -11.62
C GLU A 323 12.63 -3.80 -12.79
N LEU A 324 11.37 -3.74 -13.26
CA LEU A 324 10.96 -2.91 -14.40
C LEU A 324 11.03 -1.40 -14.10
N ASP A 325 10.65 -0.97 -12.90
CA ASP A 325 10.78 0.44 -12.47
C ASP A 325 12.26 0.84 -12.24
N GLU A 326 13.11 -0.07 -11.73
CA GLU A 326 14.56 0.16 -11.61
C GLU A 326 15.27 0.26 -12.97
N PHE A 327 14.75 -0.41 -14.00
CA PHE A 327 15.23 -0.25 -15.38
C PHE A 327 14.83 1.09 -16.02
N ASP A 328 13.68 1.67 -15.66
CA ASP A 328 13.19 2.96 -16.18
C ASP A 328 13.91 4.17 -15.52
N GLU A 329 14.47 3.99 -14.32
CA GLU A 329 15.27 5.00 -13.60
C GLU A 329 16.74 5.11 -14.07
N SER A 330 17.19 4.25 -14.98
CA SER A 330 18.51 4.41 -15.60
C SER A 330 18.54 5.66 -16.51
N PRO A 331 19.53 6.57 -16.38
CA PRO A 331 19.51 7.83 -17.11
C PRO A 331 19.73 7.57 -18.60
N HIS A 332 18.64 7.60 -19.36
CA HIS A 332 18.65 7.56 -20.81
C HIS A 332 19.09 8.93 -21.34
N VAL A 333 20.39 9.21 -21.26
CA VAL A 333 21.02 10.21 -22.12
C VAL A 333 21.22 9.57 -23.48
N VAL A 334 20.26 9.76 -24.38
CA VAL A 334 20.51 9.69 -25.82
C VAL A 334 20.21 11.07 -26.38
N HIS A 335 21.27 11.76 -26.78
CA HIS A 335 21.22 13.03 -27.49
C HIS A 335 20.18 12.99 -28.61
N SER A 336 19.17 13.87 -28.50
CA SER A 336 18.21 14.15 -29.57
C SER A 336 18.88 14.96 -30.67
N ASP A 337 19.57 14.30 -31.59
CA ASP A 337 19.91 14.87 -32.89
C ASP A 337 19.37 13.95 -34.00
N THR A 338 18.06 13.98 -34.22
CA THR A 338 17.51 13.62 -35.54
C THR A 338 16.25 14.43 -35.79
N ILE A 339 16.44 15.48 -36.59
CA ILE A 339 15.42 16.36 -37.14
C ILE A 339 14.38 15.53 -37.89
N ALA A 340 13.11 15.78 -37.58
CA ALA A 340 11.95 15.23 -38.27
C ALA A 340 11.98 15.59 -39.76
N LEU A 341 11.99 14.58 -40.63
CA LEU A 341 11.85 14.75 -42.07
C LEU A 341 10.39 14.53 -42.48
N THR A 342 9.56 15.57 -42.41
CA THR A 342 8.29 15.64 -43.14
C THR A 342 8.02 17.05 -43.66
N THR A 343 8.35 17.22 -44.95
CA THR A 343 7.54 17.85 -46.02
C THR A 343 7.22 19.35 -46.01
N ALA A 344 7.84 20.03 -47.01
CA ALA A 344 7.37 21.15 -47.85
C ALA A 344 7.31 22.58 -47.28
N GLU A 345 8.22 23.44 -47.74
CA GLU A 345 7.87 24.67 -48.49
C GLU A 345 9.10 25.26 -49.24
N SER A 346 8.77 26.08 -50.22
CA SER A 346 9.51 26.61 -51.38
C SER A 346 10.80 27.43 -51.16
N ILE A 347 11.78 27.21 -52.07
CA ILE A 347 12.57 28.19 -52.85
C ILE A 347 13.28 29.34 -52.09
N ASN A 348 14.62 29.27 -51.94
CA ASN A 348 15.60 30.16 -52.63
C ASN A 348 17.06 29.93 -52.18
N ALA A 349 17.93 29.83 -53.18
CA ALA A 349 19.26 30.42 -53.34
C ALA A 349 20.30 30.46 -52.18
N ASP A 350 21.43 29.82 -52.51
CA ASP A 350 22.82 30.24 -52.32
C ASP A 350 23.57 29.99 -50.99
N ASP A 351 24.70 29.29 -51.21
CA ASP A 351 26.01 29.40 -50.58
C ASP A 351 26.45 28.55 -49.35
N GLU A 352 27.50 27.78 -49.65
CA GLU A 352 28.70 27.43 -48.88
C GLU A 352 28.72 26.29 -47.85
N ASP A 353 29.26 25.17 -48.34
CA ASP A 353 30.54 24.55 -47.95
C ASP A 353 30.72 23.75 -46.65
N VAL A 354 31.68 22.82 -46.82
CA VAL A 354 32.51 22.09 -45.84
C VAL A 354 32.08 20.65 -45.49
N ILE A 355 32.40 19.76 -46.43
CA ILE A 355 33.37 18.65 -46.31
C ILE A 355 33.55 18.04 -44.90
N PHE A 356 33.18 16.76 -44.72
CA PHE A 356 34.13 15.70 -44.33
C PHE A 356 33.58 14.30 -44.65
N THR A 357 34.36 13.59 -45.45
CA THR A 357 34.14 12.28 -46.07
C THR A 357 34.19 11.10 -45.09
N ARG A 358 33.27 10.13 -45.23
CA ARG A 358 33.47 8.72 -44.81
C ARG A 358 34.22 7.96 -45.93
N PRO A 359 35.18 7.07 -45.63
CA PRO A 359 35.66 6.12 -46.63
C PRO A 359 34.75 4.89 -46.68
N LEU A 360 34.02 4.75 -47.78
CA LEU A 360 33.37 3.51 -48.19
C LEU A 360 34.44 2.59 -48.80
N LYS A 361 34.52 1.36 -48.29
CA LYS A 361 35.39 0.31 -48.82
C LYS A 361 34.71 -0.30 -50.06
N ASN A 362 35.06 0.17 -51.25
CA ASN A 362 34.67 -0.44 -52.52
C ASN A 362 35.55 -1.67 -52.82
N GLY A 363 34.90 -2.77 -53.16
CA GLY A 363 35.49 -3.87 -53.93
C GLY A 363 34.65 -4.11 -55.17
N ALA A 364 35.10 -3.61 -56.32
CA ALA A 364 34.67 -4.06 -57.64
C ALA A 364 35.75 -3.71 -58.67
N THR A 365 36.27 -4.77 -59.29
CA THR A 365 37.34 -4.85 -60.28
C THR A 365 36.83 -4.51 -61.69
N PHE A 366 37.72 -3.97 -62.55
CA PHE A 366 37.77 -3.94 -64.04
C PHE A 366 38.16 -2.52 -64.52
N SER A 367 38.97 -2.26 -65.54
CA SER A 367 40.08 -2.90 -66.27
C SER A 367 40.65 -1.81 -67.21
N ASN A 368 41.90 -2.00 -67.66
CA ASN A 368 42.55 -1.41 -68.83
C ASN A 368 43.08 0.04 -68.75
N HIS A 369 44.41 0.17 -68.85
CA HIS A 369 45.02 0.63 -70.11
C HIS A 369 46.51 0.28 -70.21
N LEU A 370 46.88 -0.24 -71.38
CA LEU A 370 48.23 -0.20 -71.97
C LEU A 370 48.57 1.26 -72.31
N GLY A 371 49.86 1.61 -72.21
CA GLY A 371 50.46 2.80 -72.82
C GLY A 371 51.38 3.54 -71.89
#